data_AF-A0A6A2XY40-F1
#
_entry.id   AF-A0A6A2XY40-F1
#
_cell.length_a   1.000
_cell.length_b   1.000
_cell.length_c   1.000
_cell.angle_alpha   90.00
_cell.angle_beta   90.00
_cell.angle_gamma   90.00
#
_symmetry.space_group_name_H-M   'P 1'
#
loop_
_entity.id
_entity.type
_entity.pdbx_description
1 polymer ?
#
loop_
_entity_poly.entity_id
_entity_poly.type
_entity_poly.pdbx_seq_one_letter_code
_entity_poly.pdbx_strand_id
1 'polypeptide(L)'
;MDGYLDNLSLEYESVWDTKPSWCQPWTITLTGLLVITASWLILHSVVIAAFATLGFCTWWYIFLYSYPKAYMEMIAERRERVMNGVEDTFGMSKNQ
;
A
#
# COMPACT_ATOMS: atom_id res chain seq x y z
N MET A 1 7.24 -20.08 5.03
CA MET A 1 6.40 -18.88 4.81
C MET A 1 7.34 -17.70 4.59
N ASP A 2 8.30 -17.89 3.67
CA ASP A 2 9.62 -17.23 3.76
C ASP A 2 9.86 -16.29 2.57
N GLY A 3 9.12 -16.46 1.48
CA GLY A 3 9.17 -15.58 0.32
C GLY A 3 8.51 -14.21 0.53
N TYR A 4 7.67 -14.02 1.55
CA TYR A 4 7.09 -12.71 1.85
C TYR A 4 8.12 -11.76 2.47
N LEU A 5 9.07 -12.32 3.24
CA LEU A 5 10.14 -11.56 3.89
C LEU A 5 11.27 -11.17 2.91
N ASP A 6 11.39 -11.88 1.80
CA ASP A 6 12.34 -11.58 0.72
C ASP A 6 11.96 -10.28 -0.04
N ASN A 7 10.68 -9.89 0.00
CA ASN A 7 10.19 -8.61 -0.52
C ASN A 7 10.48 -7.43 0.42
N LEU A 8 10.99 -7.70 1.62
CA LEU A 8 11.38 -6.69 2.61
C LEU A 8 12.87 -6.33 2.50
N SER A 9 13.51 -6.61 1.35
CA SER A 9 14.87 -6.16 1.08
C SER A 9 14.89 -4.63 1.07
N LEU A 10 15.89 -4.06 1.75
CA LEU A 10 16.10 -2.60 1.85
C LEU A 10 16.31 -1.91 0.48
N GLU A 11 16.45 -2.69 -0.59
CA GLU A 11 16.51 -2.24 -1.97
C GLU A 11 15.17 -1.74 -2.50
N TYR A 12 14.05 -2.22 -1.96
CA TYR A 12 12.75 -1.91 -2.53
C TYR A 12 12.12 -0.66 -1.92
N GLU A 13 12.40 0.49 -2.55
CA GLU A 13 11.93 1.81 -2.12
C GLU A 13 10.39 1.98 -2.15
N SER A 14 9.66 1.12 -2.87
CA SER A 14 8.18 1.22 -2.94
C SER A 14 7.45 -0.13 -2.90
N VAL A 15 6.46 -0.26 -2.01
CA VAL A 15 5.62 -1.48 -1.84
C VAL A 15 4.93 -1.93 -3.13
N TRP A 16 4.65 -0.97 -4.00
CA TRP A 16 3.80 -1.13 -5.18
C TRP A 16 4.44 -1.95 -6.28
N ASP A 17 5.73 -2.09 -6.18
CA ASP A 17 6.56 -2.46 -7.29
C ASP A 17 6.72 -4.02 -7.27
N THR A 18 6.39 -4.69 -6.14
CA THR A 18 6.24 -6.16 -6.04
C THR A 18 4.81 -6.62 -6.31
N LYS A 19 3.87 -5.67 -6.43
CA LYS A 19 2.45 -5.96 -6.69
C LYS A 19 2.16 -5.95 -8.19
N PRO A 20 1.27 -6.84 -8.68
CA PRO A 20 0.81 -6.82 -10.06
C PRO A 20 0.15 -5.47 -10.40
N SER A 21 0.22 -5.09 -11.67
CA SER A 21 -0.18 -3.76 -12.18
C SER A 21 -1.63 -3.36 -11.85
N TRP A 22 -2.50 -4.34 -11.58
CA TRP A 22 -3.88 -4.08 -11.15
C TRP A 22 -3.99 -3.52 -9.73
N CYS A 23 -3.01 -3.79 -8.87
CA CYS A 23 -3.00 -3.28 -7.48
C CYS A 23 -2.19 -1.99 -7.33
N GLN A 24 -1.72 -1.41 -8.44
CA GLN A 24 -1.00 -0.14 -8.43
C GLN A 24 -1.92 1.03 -8.03
N PRO A 25 -1.35 2.09 -7.44
CA PRO A 25 -2.13 3.22 -6.92
C PRO A 25 -2.97 3.90 -8.00
N TRP A 26 -2.45 4.03 -9.23
CA TRP A 26 -3.22 4.58 -10.35
C TRP A 26 -4.41 3.72 -10.76
N THR A 27 -4.33 2.40 -10.62
CA THR A 27 -5.43 1.50 -11.00
C THR A 27 -6.55 1.56 -9.96
N ILE A 28 -6.19 1.66 -8.68
CA ILE A 28 -7.14 1.86 -7.57
C ILE A 28 -7.85 3.22 -7.71
N THR A 29 -7.13 4.27 -8.10
CA THR A 29 -7.76 5.58 -8.32
C THR A 29 -8.59 5.63 -9.60
N LEU A 30 -8.12 5.06 -10.71
CA LEU A 30 -8.87 5.04 -11.96
C LEU A 30 -10.19 4.26 -11.84
N THR A 31 -10.16 3.10 -11.18
CA THR A 31 -11.37 2.29 -10.96
C THR A 31 -12.38 3.02 -10.07
N GLY A 32 -11.94 3.63 -8.97
CA GLY A 32 -12.81 4.46 -8.12
C GLY A 32 -13.41 5.65 -8.88
N LEU A 33 -12.60 6.35 -9.69
CA LEU A 33 -13.07 7.49 -10.50
C LEU A 33 -14.10 7.06 -11.55
N LEU A 34 -13.87 5.91 -12.21
CA LEU A 34 -14.79 5.36 -13.21
C LEU A 34 -16.12 4.97 -12.57
N VAL A 35 -16.09 4.34 -11.39
CA VAL A 35 -17.32 3.98 -10.66
C VAL A 35 -18.08 5.23 -10.19
N ILE A 36 -17.40 6.24 -9.67
CA ILE A 36 -18.04 7.49 -9.24
C ILE A 36 -18.68 8.22 -10.44
N THR A 37 -17.95 8.34 -11.55
CA THR A 37 -18.46 9.02 -12.77
C THR A 37 -19.62 8.24 -13.40
N ALA A 38 -19.53 6.91 -13.49
CA ALA A 38 -20.63 6.08 -13.99
C ALA A 38 -21.86 6.14 -13.08
N SER A 39 -21.67 6.14 -11.76
CA SER A 39 -22.76 6.27 -10.78
C SER A 39 -23.51 7.60 -10.94
N TRP A 40 -22.78 8.71 -11.10
CA TRP A 40 -23.38 10.02 -11.35
C TRP A 40 -24.21 10.04 -12.64
N LEU A 41 -23.68 9.44 -13.71
CA LEU A 41 -24.28 9.44 -15.04
C LEU A 41 -25.59 8.61 -15.10
N ILE A 42 -25.72 7.59 -14.23
CA ILE A 42 -26.90 6.71 -14.18
C ILE A 42 -27.94 7.19 -13.16
N LEU A 43 -27.53 7.64 -11.97
CA LEU A 43 -28.44 7.90 -10.85
C LEU A 43 -28.84 9.36 -10.69
N HIS A 44 -28.10 10.32 -11.26
CA HIS A 44 -28.35 11.78 -11.23
C HIS A 44 -28.72 12.33 -9.83
N SER A 45 -28.32 11.62 -8.77
CA SER A 45 -28.70 11.87 -7.37
C SER A 45 -27.45 12.19 -6.56
N VAL A 46 -27.37 13.45 -6.14
CA VAL A 46 -26.21 14.01 -5.42
C VAL A 46 -25.96 13.30 -4.09
N VAL A 47 -27.02 12.82 -3.42
CA VAL A 47 -26.92 12.16 -2.11
C VAL A 47 -26.22 10.81 -2.24
N ILE A 48 -26.64 9.99 -3.19
CA ILE A 48 -26.05 8.65 -3.42
C ILE A 48 -24.61 8.80 -3.87
N ALA A 49 -24.33 9.77 -4.75
CA ALA A 49 -22.98 10.07 -5.19
C ALA A 49 -22.07 10.55 -4.05
N ALA A 50 -22.59 11.34 -3.11
CA ALA A 50 -21.82 11.80 -1.96
C ALA A 50 -21.40 10.62 -1.05
N PHE A 51 -22.32 9.71 -0.74
CA PHE A 51 -22.00 8.52 0.05
C PHE A 51 -21.03 7.57 -0.67
N ALA A 52 -21.23 7.36 -1.98
CA ALA A 52 -20.31 6.55 -2.79
C ALA A 52 -18.90 7.15 -2.78
N THR A 53 -18.79 8.46 -3.00
CA THR A 53 -17.51 9.18 -2.99
C THR A 53 -16.82 9.07 -1.63
N LEU A 54 -17.55 9.25 -0.52
CA LEU A 54 -16.98 9.06 0.82
C LEU A 54 -16.45 7.65 1.03
N GLY A 55 -17.19 6.61 0.62
CA GLY A 55 -16.74 5.23 0.71
C GLY A 55 -15.45 4.98 -0.09
N PHE A 56 -15.37 5.47 -1.31
CA PHE A 56 -14.16 5.39 -2.13
C PHE A 56 -12.99 6.20 -1.55
N CYS A 57 -13.25 7.40 -1.01
CA CYS A 57 -12.22 8.19 -0.34
C CYS A 57 -11.66 7.47 0.89
N THR A 58 -12.51 6.82 1.71
CA THR A 58 -12.06 6.00 2.83
C THR A 58 -11.24 4.81 2.34
N TRP A 59 -11.69 4.13 1.29
CA TRP A 59 -10.96 3.01 0.70
C TRP A 59 -9.58 3.42 0.16
N TRP A 60 -9.54 4.53 -0.58
CA TRP A 60 -8.29 5.13 -1.06
C TRP A 60 -7.38 5.54 0.08
N TYR A 61 -7.91 6.13 1.16
CA TYR A 61 -7.11 6.49 2.32
C TYR A 61 -6.43 5.26 2.96
N ILE A 62 -7.17 4.16 3.13
CA ILE A 62 -6.60 2.94 3.70
C ILE A 62 -5.50 2.37 2.78
N PHE A 63 -5.77 2.22 1.49
CA PHE A 63 -4.83 1.59 0.56
C PHE A 63 -3.64 2.47 0.17
N LEU A 64 -3.86 3.76 -0.08
CA LEU A 64 -2.83 4.67 -0.57
C LEU A 64 -2.04 5.34 0.55
N TYR A 65 -2.58 5.39 1.77
CA TYR A 65 -1.92 6.07 2.89
C TYR A 65 -1.60 5.12 4.05
N SER A 66 -2.59 4.41 4.59
CA SER A 66 -2.34 3.54 5.76
C SER A 66 -1.36 2.42 5.46
N TYR A 67 -1.51 1.77 4.31
CA TYR A 67 -0.67 0.64 3.90
C TYR A 67 0.81 1.02 3.67
N PRO A 68 1.16 2.02 2.83
CA PRO A 68 2.56 2.41 2.65
C PRO A 68 3.15 3.00 3.92
N LYS A 69 2.38 3.70 4.76
CA LYS A 69 2.88 4.25 6.02
C LYS A 69 3.36 3.14 6.97
N ALA A 70 2.54 2.11 7.18
CA ALA A 70 2.91 0.98 8.04
C ALA A 70 4.14 0.22 7.49
N TYR A 71 4.25 0.12 6.17
CA TYR A 71 5.40 -0.51 5.54
C TYR A 71 6.69 0.29 5.74
N MET A 72 6.64 1.62 5.59
CA MET A 72 7.80 2.50 5.81
C MET A 72 8.30 2.41 7.26
N GLU A 73 7.38 2.30 8.22
CA GLU A 73 7.72 2.16 9.64
C GLU A 73 8.45 0.84 9.92
N MET A 74 7.95 -0.29 9.37
CA MET A 74 8.62 -1.58 9.50
C MET A 74 10.00 -1.62 8.83
N ILE A 75 10.17 -0.94 7.69
CA ILE A 75 11.47 -0.80 7.03
C ILE A 75 12.44 0.05 7.87
N ALA A 76 11.97 1.16 8.43
CA ALA A 76 12.80 2.05 9.24
C ALA A 76 13.33 1.33 10.49
N GLU A 77 12.47 0.58 11.18
CA GLU A 77 12.87 -0.21 12.34
C GLU A 77 13.87 -1.32 11.98
N ARG A 78 13.69 -1.97 10.82
CA ARG A 78 14.66 -2.97 10.33
C ARG A 78 16.00 -2.33 9.93
N ARG A 79 16.00 -1.16 9.28
CA ARG A 79 17.24 -0.40 8.98
C ARG A 79 18.04 -0.14 10.25
N GLU A 80 17.37 0.24 11.33
CA GLU A 80 18.01 0.47 12.62
C GLU A 80 18.65 -0.81 13.19
N ARG A 81 17.93 -1.94 13.15
CA ARG A 81 18.48 -3.25 13.59
C ARG A 81 19.71 -3.68 12.79
N VAL A 82 19.71 -3.44 11.47
CA VAL A 82 20.86 -3.73 10.59
C VAL A 82 22.04 -2.80 10.89
N MET A 83 21.80 -1.50 11.06
CA MET A 83 22.86 -0.54 11.44
C MET A 83 23.48 -0.85 12.80
N ASN A 84 22.67 -1.32 13.76
CA ASN A 84 23.14 -1.74 15.09
C ASN A 84 23.86 -3.10 15.08
N GLY A 85 23.94 -3.76 13.92
CA GLY A 85 24.65 -5.04 13.75
C GLY A 85 23.95 -6.24 14.39
N VAL A 86 22.65 -6.12 14.71
CA VAL A 86 21.83 -7.17 15.32
C VAL A 86 21.38 -8.20 14.27
N GLU A 87 21.09 -7.73 13.06
CA GLU A 87 20.68 -8.54 11.89
C GLU A 87 21.50 -8.14 10.66
N ASP A 88 21.85 -9.11 9.81
CA ASP A 88 22.48 -8.84 8.52
C ASP A 88 21.43 -8.43 7.46
N THR A 89 21.88 -7.88 6.32
CA THR A 89 21.01 -7.46 5.20
C THR A 89 20.12 -8.59 4.65
N PHE A 90 20.51 -9.84 4.88
CA PHE A 90 19.78 -11.05 4.51
C PHE A 90 18.81 -11.56 5.60
N GLY A 91 18.70 -10.86 6.74
CA GLY A 91 17.82 -11.24 7.85
C GLY A 91 18.38 -12.34 8.76
N MET A 92 19.66 -12.66 8.66
CA MET A 92 20.34 -13.60 9.56
C MET A 92 20.74 -12.86 10.85
N SER A 93 20.35 -13.38 12.01
CA SER A 93 20.81 -12.84 13.29
C SER A 93 22.22 -13.34 13.59
N LYS A 94 23.09 -12.46 14.07
CA LYS A 94 24.51 -12.73 14.33
C LYS A 94 24.78 -13.72 15.47
N ASN A 95 23.74 -14.17 16.18
CA ASN A 95 23.83 -15.01 17.38
C ASN A 95 23.47 -16.49 17.17
N GLN A 96 23.46 -16.98 15.92
CA GLN A 96 23.30 -18.41 15.62
C GLN A 96 24.51 -18.99 14.90
#